data_AF-A0A7W8B3P6-F1
#
_entry.id   AF-A0A7W8B3P6-F1
#
_cell.length_a   1.000
_cell.length_b   1.000
_cell.length_c   1.000
_cell.angle_alpha   90.00
_cell.angle_beta   90.00
_cell.angle_gamma   90.00
#
_symmetry.space_group_name_H-M   'P 1'
#
loop_
_entity.id
_entity.type
_entity.pdbx_description
1 polymer ?
#
loop_
_entity_poly.entity_id
_entity_poly.type
_entity_poly.pdbx_seq_one_letter_code
_entity_poly.pdbx_strand_id
1 'polypeptide(L)'
;MGGDGLVPGSARLHLIDGLPLLRPDEQVFEAMIKGWRNQQLARNLSPGYINDQERTVRAFTRHADAMPWQSTPQHVDEWSADLRAVHGCVRSTLRNYQGSVRQFCDFLTNPAYGWGEECLRHFGTHPVQVVYDWNAATHADEAEGEPERRAFTRPELEAFFDHADEEVLRVRGKGRKGWLPAFRDAALFKVAYAYGLRRNETRMLDLTDFGRNPEGREFGEYGTLLVRYGKAKKDSPPKRRSVLTV
;
A
#
# COMPACT_ATOMS: atom_id res chain seq x y z
N MET A 1 9.33 -30.05 -23.24
CA MET A 1 8.89 -30.69 -21.98
C MET A 1 8.03 -29.68 -21.24
N GLY A 2 6.74 -29.59 -21.59
CA GLY A 2 5.79 -28.68 -20.94
C GLY A 2 5.19 -29.37 -19.74
N GLY A 3 5.65 -29.02 -18.55
CA GLY A 3 5.02 -29.47 -17.31
C GLY A 3 3.66 -28.78 -17.20
N ASP A 4 2.61 -29.58 -17.14
CA ASP A 4 1.22 -29.21 -16.85
C ASP A 4 1.08 -28.77 -15.38
N GLY A 5 1.87 -27.76 -15.01
CA GLY A 5 2.00 -27.25 -13.65
C GLY A 5 0.96 -26.18 -13.41
N LEU A 6 0.02 -26.45 -12.51
CA LEU A 6 -0.96 -25.47 -12.07
C LEU A 6 -0.24 -24.22 -11.52
N VAL A 7 -0.65 -23.04 -12.01
CA VAL A 7 -0.09 -21.76 -11.54
C VAL A 7 -0.57 -21.43 -10.12
N PRO A 8 0.23 -20.72 -9.30
CA PRO A 8 -0.20 -20.26 -7.99
C PRO A 8 -1.51 -19.47 -8.07
N GLY A 9 -2.53 -19.95 -7.35
CA GLY A 9 -3.87 -19.35 -7.34
C GLY A 9 -4.88 -19.98 -8.28
N SER A 10 -4.52 -21.03 -9.03
CA SER A 10 -5.45 -21.82 -9.85
C SER A 10 -6.58 -22.43 -9.01
N ALA A 11 -7.82 -22.40 -9.51
CA ALA A 11 -9.00 -22.97 -8.86
C ALA A 11 -8.79 -24.45 -8.49
N ARG A 12 -8.15 -25.24 -9.37
CA ARG A 12 -7.85 -26.67 -9.13
C ARG A 12 -6.91 -26.95 -7.96
N LEU A 13 -6.19 -25.94 -7.46
CA LEU A 13 -5.37 -26.05 -6.24
C LEU A 13 -6.19 -25.84 -4.96
N HIS A 14 -7.41 -25.29 -5.08
CA HIS A 14 -8.24 -24.89 -3.95
C HIS A 14 -9.57 -25.66 -3.88
N LEU A 15 -10.04 -26.17 -5.01
CA LEU A 15 -11.28 -26.93 -5.14
C LEU A 15 -10.94 -28.33 -5.66
N ILE A 16 -11.41 -29.35 -4.95
CA ILE A 16 -11.19 -30.75 -5.31
C ILE A 16 -12.37 -31.21 -6.16
N ASP A 17 -12.07 -31.72 -7.35
CA ASP A 17 -13.08 -32.23 -8.27
C ASP A 17 -13.94 -33.33 -7.63
N GLY A 18 -15.26 -33.24 -7.83
CA GLY A 18 -16.23 -34.29 -7.47
C GLY A 18 -16.70 -34.32 -6.01
N LEU A 19 -16.22 -33.42 -5.15
CA LEU A 19 -16.73 -33.29 -3.78
C LEU A 19 -17.88 -32.26 -3.70
N PRO A 20 -19.07 -32.63 -3.20
CA PRO A 20 -20.14 -31.67 -2.99
C PRO A 20 -19.75 -30.67 -1.90
N LEU A 21 -19.82 -29.38 -2.22
CA LEU A 21 -19.54 -28.30 -1.29
C LEU A 21 -20.79 -27.95 -0.50
N LEU A 22 -20.70 -27.94 0.84
CA LEU A 22 -21.73 -27.38 1.72
C LEU A 22 -21.64 -25.85 1.69
N ARG A 23 -22.69 -25.13 1.27
CA ARG A 23 -22.64 -23.67 1.01
C ARG A 23 -21.58 -23.32 -0.07
N PRO A 24 -21.81 -23.73 -1.33
CA PRO A 24 -20.84 -23.56 -2.40
C PRO A 24 -20.41 -22.10 -2.58
N ASP A 25 -21.33 -21.15 -2.40
CA ASP A 25 -21.06 -19.72 -2.56
C ASP A 25 -19.96 -19.22 -1.61
N GLU A 26 -20.09 -19.47 -0.31
CA GLU A 26 -19.11 -19.07 0.71
C GLU A 26 -17.76 -19.77 0.47
N GLN A 27 -17.78 -21.07 0.17
CA GLN A 27 -16.56 -21.85 -0.01
C GLN A 27 -15.77 -21.45 -1.26
N VAL A 28 -16.46 -21.24 -2.40
CA VAL A 28 -15.80 -20.81 -3.63
C VAL A 28 -15.25 -19.40 -3.48
N PHE A 29 -15.98 -18.49 -2.83
CA PHE A 29 -15.46 -17.15 -2.57
C PHE A 29 -14.20 -17.18 -1.67
N GLU A 30 -14.20 -17.95 -0.59
CA GLU A 30 -13.02 -18.13 0.25
C GLU A 30 -11.84 -18.76 -0.51
N ALA A 31 -12.13 -19.71 -1.39
CA ALA A 31 -11.13 -20.34 -2.25
C ALA A 31 -10.52 -19.33 -3.24
N MET A 32 -11.33 -18.46 -3.84
CA MET A 32 -10.87 -17.35 -4.69
C MET A 32 -9.94 -16.40 -3.95
N ILE A 33 -10.31 -15.98 -2.73
CA ILE A 33 -9.47 -15.09 -1.92
C ILE A 33 -8.13 -15.75 -1.58
N LYS A 34 -8.14 -17.04 -1.20
CA LYS A 34 -6.90 -17.79 -0.95
C LYS A 34 -6.05 -17.94 -2.21
N GLY A 35 -6.68 -18.18 -3.36
CA GLY A 35 -5.99 -18.27 -4.64
C GLY A 35 -5.34 -16.95 -5.02
N TRP A 36 -6.06 -15.85 -4.86
CA TRP A 36 -5.53 -14.52 -5.14
C TRP A 36 -4.39 -14.14 -4.19
N ARG A 37 -4.50 -14.51 -2.90
CA ARG A 37 -3.41 -14.39 -1.93
C ARG A 37 -2.14 -15.10 -2.41
N ASN A 38 -2.27 -16.36 -2.84
CA ASN A 38 -1.14 -17.15 -3.33
C ASN A 38 -0.51 -16.54 -4.59
N GLN A 39 -1.32 -16.01 -5.50
CA GLN A 39 -0.85 -15.30 -6.69
C GLN A 39 -0.06 -14.04 -6.33
N GLN A 40 -0.53 -13.26 -5.36
CA GLN A 40 0.15 -12.05 -4.91
C GLN A 40 1.45 -12.35 -4.17
N LEU A 41 1.49 -13.41 -3.35
CA LEU A 41 2.70 -13.89 -2.69
C LEU A 41 3.76 -14.33 -3.72
N ALA A 42 3.35 -15.05 -4.76
CA ALA A 42 4.24 -15.46 -5.85
C ALA A 42 4.83 -14.25 -6.61
N ARG A 43 4.15 -13.10 -6.59
CA ARG A 43 4.63 -11.83 -7.16
C ARG A 43 5.44 -10.98 -6.16
N ASN A 44 5.81 -11.56 -5.01
CA ASN A 44 6.62 -10.91 -3.98
C ASN A 44 6.00 -9.61 -3.42
N LEU A 45 4.66 -9.55 -3.39
CA LEU A 45 3.95 -8.43 -2.76
C LEU A 45 4.01 -8.56 -1.23
N SER A 46 4.02 -7.41 -0.54
CA SER A 46 4.16 -7.40 0.91
C SER A 46 2.92 -7.97 1.60
N PRO A 47 3.05 -8.70 2.74
CA PRO A 47 1.89 -9.24 3.46
C PRO A 47 0.86 -8.18 3.85
N GLY A 48 1.32 -6.96 4.20
CA GLY A 48 0.44 -5.84 4.53
C GLY A 48 -0.40 -5.40 3.33
N TYR A 49 0.21 -5.25 2.15
CA TYR A 49 -0.52 -4.92 0.93
C TYR A 49 -1.56 -6.00 0.60
N ILE A 50 -1.18 -7.28 0.67
CA ILE A 50 -2.07 -8.40 0.38
C ILE A 50 -3.28 -8.41 1.32
N ASN A 51 -3.06 -8.22 2.63
CA ASN A 51 -4.15 -8.17 3.61
C ASN A 51 -5.09 -6.98 3.34
N ASP A 52 -4.56 -5.82 2.95
CA ASP A 52 -5.36 -4.65 2.58
C ASP A 52 -6.22 -4.93 1.33
N GLN A 53 -5.62 -5.54 0.31
CA GLN A 53 -6.31 -5.95 -0.91
C GLN A 53 -7.48 -6.90 -0.62
N GLU A 54 -7.25 -7.96 0.18
CA GLU A 54 -8.30 -8.92 0.58
C GLU A 54 -9.42 -8.23 1.38
N ARG A 55 -9.06 -7.36 2.33
CA ARG A 55 -10.02 -6.61 3.13
C ARG A 55 -10.92 -5.73 2.26
N THR A 56 -10.34 -5.05 1.27
CA THR A 56 -11.09 -4.22 0.32
C THR A 56 -12.09 -5.04 -0.49
N VAL A 57 -11.66 -6.17 -1.08
CA VAL A 57 -12.55 -7.02 -1.88
C VAL A 57 -13.69 -7.57 -1.02
N ARG A 58 -13.40 -8.03 0.20
CA ARG A 58 -14.44 -8.50 1.14
C ARG A 58 -15.42 -7.40 1.54
N ALA A 59 -14.93 -6.17 1.72
CA ALA A 59 -15.79 -5.02 2.01
C ALA A 59 -16.72 -4.72 0.82
N PHE A 60 -16.19 -4.75 -0.41
CA PHE A 60 -16.99 -4.61 -1.62
C PHE A 60 -18.03 -5.71 -1.75
N THR A 61 -17.66 -6.98 -1.66
CA THR A 61 -18.59 -8.13 -1.74
C THR A 61 -19.70 -8.03 -0.69
N ARG A 62 -19.37 -7.60 0.53
CA ARG A 62 -20.37 -7.39 1.59
C ARG A 62 -21.31 -6.22 1.28
N HIS A 63 -20.78 -5.11 0.75
CA HIS A 63 -21.60 -3.95 0.40
C HIS A 63 -22.53 -4.27 -0.78
N ALA A 64 -22.02 -4.95 -1.80
CA ALA A 64 -22.76 -5.34 -2.98
C ALA A 64 -23.84 -6.39 -2.70
N ASP A 65 -23.76 -7.08 -1.55
CA ASP A 65 -24.58 -8.26 -1.20
C ASP A 65 -24.65 -9.28 -2.36
N ALA A 66 -23.53 -9.42 -3.08
CA ALA A 66 -23.44 -10.20 -4.30
C ALA A 66 -22.05 -10.84 -4.40
N MET A 67 -22.02 -12.11 -4.77
CA MET A 67 -20.76 -12.83 -4.97
C MET A 67 -20.02 -12.33 -6.23
N PRO A 68 -18.72 -12.60 -6.39
CA PRO A 68 -17.95 -12.08 -7.53
C PRO A 68 -18.51 -12.44 -8.91
N TRP A 69 -19.16 -13.61 -9.06
CA TRP A 69 -19.81 -14.06 -10.30
C TRP A 69 -21.21 -13.47 -10.55
N GLN A 70 -21.71 -12.64 -9.62
CA GLN A 70 -22.94 -11.86 -9.73
C GLN A 70 -22.67 -10.35 -9.70
N SER A 71 -21.41 -9.95 -9.53
CA SER A 71 -21.05 -8.55 -9.41
C SER A 71 -21.26 -7.82 -10.73
N THR A 72 -21.77 -6.60 -10.66
CA THR A 72 -22.01 -5.73 -11.82
C THR A 72 -21.26 -4.41 -11.68
N PRO A 73 -21.08 -3.65 -12.77
CA PRO A 73 -20.54 -2.28 -12.67
C PRO A 73 -21.36 -1.37 -11.77
N GLN A 74 -22.69 -1.57 -11.71
CA GLN A 74 -23.58 -0.78 -10.85
C GLN A 74 -23.26 -0.99 -9.36
N HIS A 75 -22.91 -2.21 -8.93
CA HIS A 75 -22.49 -2.43 -7.54
C HIS A 75 -21.23 -1.62 -7.19
N VAL A 76 -20.33 -1.43 -8.16
CA VAL A 76 -19.12 -0.59 -7.97
C VAL A 76 -19.51 0.88 -7.87
N ASP A 77 -20.42 1.35 -8.72
CA ASP A 77 -20.92 2.73 -8.70
C ASP A 77 -21.58 3.07 -7.36
N GLU A 78 -22.49 2.22 -6.89
CA GLU A 78 -23.19 2.36 -5.61
C GLU A 78 -22.21 2.37 -4.43
N TRP A 79 -21.29 1.41 -4.40
CA TRP A 79 -20.26 1.37 -3.36
C TRP A 79 -19.35 2.60 -3.39
N SER A 80 -19.00 3.08 -4.58
CA SER A 80 -18.15 4.27 -4.74
C SER A 80 -18.87 5.54 -4.28
N ALA A 81 -20.18 5.63 -4.56
CA ALA A 81 -21.02 6.73 -4.10
C ALA A 81 -21.14 6.72 -2.56
N ASP A 82 -21.38 5.57 -1.95
CA ASP A 82 -21.47 5.40 -0.50
C ASP A 82 -20.15 5.74 0.21
N LEU A 83 -19.03 5.21 -0.28
CA LEU A 83 -17.70 5.53 0.23
C LEU A 83 -17.41 7.03 0.26
N ARG A 84 -17.89 7.77 -0.76
CA ARG A 84 -17.69 9.21 -0.85
C ARG A 84 -18.69 9.99 0.01
N ALA A 85 -19.98 9.67 -0.08
CA ALA A 85 -21.06 10.46 0.52
C ALA A 85 -21.26 10.16 2.01
N VAL A 86 -21.13 8.90 2.41
CA VAL A 86 -21.37 8.44 3.79
C VAL A 86 -20.07 8.35 4.56
N HIS A 87 -19.04 7.76 3.95
CA HIS A 87 -17.75 7.53 4.62
C HIS A 87 -16.72 8.65 4.42
N GLY A 88 -17.03 9.67 3.60
CA GLY A 88 -16.14 10.80 3.38
C GLY A 88 -14.78 10.42 2.79
N CYS A 89 -14.69 9.31 2.05
CA CYS A 89 -13.42 8.86 1.50
C CYS A 89 -12.85 9.86 0.50
N VAL A 90 -11.59 10.24 0.71
CA VAL A 90 -10.84 11.06 -0.26
C VAL A 90 -10.61 10.28 -1.56
N ARG A 91 -10.45 11.03 -2.66
CA ARG A 91 -10.37 10.47 -4.03
C ARG A 91 -9.29 9.40 -4.20
N SER A 92 -8.13 9.58 -3.57
CA SER A 92 -7.02 8.62 -3.63
C SER A 92 -7.36 7.29 -2.94
N THR A 93 -8.05 7.34 -1.81
CA THR A 93 -8.55 6.14 -1.10
C THR A 93 -9.59 5.40 -1.95
N LEU A 94 -10.57 6.13 -2.51
CA LEU A 94 -11.58 5.55 -3.38
C LEU A 94 -10.94 4.84 -4.58
N ARG A 95 -9.99 5.51 -5.24
CA ARG A 95 -9.23 4.96 -6.37
C ARG A 95 -8.44 3.70 -5.99
N ASN A 96 -7.81 3.70 -4.80
CA ASN A 96 -7.12 2.51 -4.31
C ASN A 96 -8.09 1.34 -4.11
N TYR A 97 -9.29 1.59 -3.58
CA TYR A 97 -10.30 0.54 -3.39
C TYR A 97 -10.80 -0.02 -4.71
N GLN A 98 -11.17 0.85 -5.65
CA GLN A 98 -11.55 0.46 -7.01
C GLN A 98 -10.41 -0.30 -7.71
N GLY A 99 -9.16 0.12 -7.52
CA GLY A 99 -7.98 -0.56 -8.04
C GLY A 99 -7.79 -1.97 -7.48
N SER A 100 -8.13 -2.22 -6.21
CA SER A 100 -8.10 -3.57 -5.63
C SER A 100 -9.15 -4.47 -6.24
N VAL A 101 -10.39 -3.98 -6.38
CA VAL A 101 -11.49 -4.73 -7.01
C VAL A 101 -11.15 -5.05 -8.46
N ARG A 102 -10.63 -4.08 -9.21
CA ARG A 102 -10.17 -4.28 -10.60
C ARG A 102 -9.15 -5.42 -10.70
N GLN A 103 -8.11 -5.39 -9.87
CA GLN A 103 -7.05 -6.41 -9.84
C GLN A 103 -7.57 -7.79 -9.47
N PHE A 104 -8.57 -7.88 -8.58
CA PHE A 104 -9.20 -9.14 -8.24
C PHE A 104 -10.05 -9.68 -9.40
N CYS A 105 -10.83 -8.84 -10.06
CA CYS A 105 -11.57 -9.23 -11.28
C CYS A 105 -10.62 -9.68 -12.39
N ASP A 106 -9.49 -8.99 -12.60
CA ASP A 106 -8.47 -9.40 -13.58
C ASP A 106 -7.89 -10.78 -13.25
N PHE A 107 -7.71 -11.09 -11.97
CA PHE A 107 -7.30 -12.42 -11.52
C PHE A 107 -8.38 -13.49 -11.80
N LEU A 108 -9.64 -13.23 -11.48
CA LEU A 108 -10.73 -14.19 -11.66
C LEU A 108 -11.07 -14.45 -13.14
N THR A 109 -10.95 -13.43 -13.97
CA THR A 109 -11.28 -13.49 -15.40
C THR A 109 -10.15 -14.04 -16.26
N ASN A 110 -8.93 -14.16 -15.71
CA ASN A 110 -7.80 -14.71 -16.45
C ASN A 110 -7.95 -16.25 -16.57
N PRO A 111 -8.04 -16.80 -17.81
CA PRO A 111 -8.26 -18.23 -18.03
C PRO A 111 -7.17 -19.13 -17.42
N ALA A 112 -5.96 -18.61 -17.21
CA ALA A 112 -4.87 -19.37 -16.61
C ALA A 112 -5.17 -19.88 -15.18
N TYR A 113 -6.13 -19.25 -14.48
CA TYR A 113 -6.51 -19.66 -13.12
C TYR A 113 -7.79 -20.49 -13.06
N GLY A 114 -8.58 -20.57 -14.14
CA GLY A 114 -9.77 -21.45 -14.23
C GLY A 114 -11.00 -21.05 -13.41
N TRP A 115 -11.01 -19.90 -12.73
CA TRP A 115 -12.13 -19.49 -11.87
C TRP A 115 -13.44 -19.25 -12.63
N GLY A 116 -13.37 -18.78 -13.88
CA GLY A 116 -14.57 -18.59 -14.71
C GLY A 116 -15.30 -19.91 -15.00
N GLU A 117 -14.56 -20.95 -15.41
CA GLU A 117 -15.13 -22.28 -15.68
C GLU A 117 -15.73 -22.91 -14.42
N GLU A 118 -15.05 -22.72 -13.29
CA GLU A 118 -15.51 -23.20 -12.00
C GLU A 118 -16.84 -22.57 -11.60
N CYS A 119 -16.94 -21.24 -11.69
CA CYS A 119 -18.19 -20.55 -11.41
C CYS A 119 -19.31 -20.95 -12.36
N LEU A 120 -19.02 -21.13 -13.66
CA LEU A 120 -20.03 -21.60 -14.61
C LEU A 120 -20.59 -22.96 -14.19
N ARG A 121 -19.71 -23.88 -13.77
CA ARG A 121 -20.09 -25.23 -13.35
C ARG A 121 -20.93 -25.22 -12.08
N HIS A 122 -20.58 -24.38 -11.11
CA HIS A 122 -21.24 -24.35 -9.80
C HIS A 122 -22.48 -23.45 -9.74
N PHE A 123 -22.50 -22.36 -10.50
CA PHE A 123 -23.48 -21.28 -10.34
C PHE A 123 -24.19 -20.87 -11.65
N GLY A 124 -23.78 -21.42 -12.80
CA GLY A 124 -24.35 -21.08 -14.11
C GLY A 124 -24.00 -19.66 -14.60
N THR A 125 -23.09 -18.97 -13.93
CA THR A 125 -22.58 -17.64 -14.29
C THR A 125 -21.08 -17.55 -13.97
N HIS A 126 -20.41 -16.47 -14.37
CA HIS A 126 -18.97 -16.30 -14.19
C HIS A 126 -18.60 -14.88 -13.74
N PRO A 127 -17.44 -14.71 -13.08
CA PRO A 127 -16.88 -13.39 -12.81
C PRO A 127 -16.59 -12.63 -14.11
N VAL A 128 -16.79 -11.31 -14.06
CA VAL A 128 -16.45 -10.37 -15.14
C VAL A 128 -15.67 -9.19 -14.56
N GLN A 129 -15.03 -8.40 -15.42
CA GLN A 129 -14.53 -7.08 -15.00
C GLN A 129 -15.72 -6.17 -14.71
N VAL A 130 -15.69 -5.48 -13.58
CA VAL A 130 -16.75 -4.55 -13.15
C VAL A 130 -16.22 -3.13 -12.94
N VAL A 131 -14.89 -2.97 -12.90
CA VAL A 131 -14.22 -1.67 -12.77
C VAL A 131 -13.59 -1.30 -14.10
N TYR A 132 -14.23 -0.36 -14.80
CA TYR A 132 -13.84 0.20 -16.08
C TYR A 132 -13.38 1.65 -15.92
N ASP A 133 -12.87 2.24 -16.98
CA ASP A 133 -12.36 3.62 -16.92
C ASP A 133 -13.48 4.66 -16.81
N TRP A 134 -14.71 4.30 -17.19
CA TRP A 134 -15.88 5.17 -17.11
C TRP A 134 -16.57 5.16 -15.73
N ASN A 135 -16.34 4.15 -14.88
CA ASN A 135 -16.82 4.13 -13.49
C ASN A 135 -15.70 4.23 -12.43
N ALA A 136 -14.43 4.21 -12.84
CA ALA A 136 -13.31 4.41 -11.94
C ALA A 136 -12.95 5.90 -11.79
N ALA A 137 -12.57 6.28 -10.58
CA ALA A 137 -11.99 7.60 -10.31
C ALA A 137 -10.66 7.76 -11.07
N THR A 138 -10.62 8.68 -12.02
CA THR A 138 -9.42 8.94 -12.83
C THR A 138 -8.30 9.56 -11.99
N HIS A 139 -7.06 9.18 -12.28
CA HIS A 139 -5.87 9.86 -11.75
C HIS A 139 -5.54 11.05 -12.65
N ALA A 140 -6.07 12.23 -12.31
CA ALA A 140 -5.92 13.42 -13.14
C ALA A 140 -4.53 14.09 -12.99
N ASP A 141 -3.80 13.86 -11.89
CA ASP A 141 -2.49 14.46 -11.63
C ASP A 141 -1.62 13.62 -10.68
N GLU A 142 -0.29 13.66 -10.86
CA GLU A 142 0.69 13.04 -9.95
C GLU A 142 0.76 13.73 -8.58
N ALA A 143 0.31 14.98 -8.50
CA ALA A 143 0.24 15.77 -7.28
C ALA A 143 -1.13 15.62 -6.60
N GLU A 144 -1.35 14.52 -5.87
CA GLU A 144 -2.57 14.31 -5.07
C GLU A 144 -2.58 15.09 -3.72
N GLY A 145 -1.79 16.17 -3.61
CA GLY A 145 -1.72 16.99 -2.39
C GLY A 145 -2.96 17.86 -2.23
N GLU A 146 -3.71 17.68 -1.13
CA GLU A 146 -4.77 18.62 -0.76
C GLU A 146 -4.18 20.02 -0.55
N PRO A 147 -4.84 21.11 -1.02
CA PRO A 147 -4.34 22.47 -0.83
C PRO A 147 -4.06 22.85 0.63
N GLU A 148 -4.81 22.25 1.56
CA GLU A 148 -4.64 22.45 3.01
C GLU A 148 -3.33 21.85 3.54
N ARG A 149 -2.74 20.87 2.84
CA ARG A 149 -1.47 20.21 3.22
C ARG A 149 -0.28 20.87 2.53
N ARG A 150 -0.11 22.17 2.77
CA ARG A 150 1.06 22.92 2.26
C ARG A 150 2.33 22.62 3.06
N ALA A 151 3.48 22.85 2.44
CA ALA A 151 4.74 22.88 3.15
C ALA A 151 4.78 24.03 4.17
N PHE A 152 5.53 23.85 5.26
CA PHE A 152 5.84 24.93 6.18
C PHE A 152 6.67 26.02 5.49
N THR A 153 6.43 27.27 5.89
CA THR A 153 7.31 28.39 5.59
C THR A 153 8.59 28.28 6.41
N ARG A 154 9.64 29.02 6.02
CA ARG A 154 10.90 29.02 6.78
C ARG A 154 10.71 29.46 8.25
N PRO A 155 9.98 30.54 8.57
CA PRO A 155 9.73 30.92 9.97
C PRO A 155 8.96 29.86 10.76
N GLU A 156 8.02 29.14 10.13
CA GLU A 156 7.29 28.05 10.79
C GLU A 156 8.18 26.84 11.06
N LEU A 157 9.12 26.53 10.16
CA LEU A 157 10.11 25.47 10.37
C LEU A 157 11.09 25.81 11.49
N GLU A 158 11.58 27.06 11.53
CA GLU A 158 12.42 27.57 12.62
C GLU A 158 11.67 27.45 13.95
N ALA A 159 10.45 28.00 14.06
CA ALA A 159 9.63 27.90 15.26
C ALA A 159 9.37 26.45 15.69
N PHE A 160 9.16 25.54 14.73
CA PHE A 160 8.97 24.12 15.02
C PHE A 160 10.23 23.47 15.59
N PHE A 161 11.41 23.74 15.02
CA PHE A 161 12.66 23.17 15.51
C PHE A 161 13.08 23.77 16.85
N ASP A 162 12.89 25.08 17.04
CA ASP A 162 13.14 25.75 18.31
C ASP A 162 12.25 25.17 19.40
N HIS A 163 10.95 25.00 19.13
CA HIS A 163 10.03 24.35 20.06
C HIS A 163 10.47 22.91 20.40
N ALA A 164 10.90 22.12 19.41
CA ALA A 164 11.38 20.76 19.64
C ALA A 164 12.61 20.75 20.57
N ASP A 165 13.54 21.68 20.41
CA ASP A 165 14.72 21.80 21.28
C ASP A 165 14.37 22.30 22.69
N GLU A 166 13.49 23.28 22.79
CA GLU A 166 12.98 23.78 24.08
C GLU A 166 12.31 22.67 24.88
N GLU A 167 11.54 21.79 24.23
CA GLU A 167 10.92 20.64 24.88
C GLU A 167 11.96 19.66 25.46
N VAL A 168 13.10 19.46 24.79
CA VAL A 168 14.22 18.68 25.34
C VAL A 168 14.74 19.31 26.62
N LEU A 169 15.01 20.61 26.60
CA LEU A 169 15.54 21.35 27.75
C LEU A 169 14.53 21.34 28.92
N ARG A 170 13.26 21.56 28.62
CA ARG A 170 12.17 21.57 29.60
C ARG A 170 12.00 20.21 30.29
N VAL A 171 12.05 19.10 29.53
CA VAL A 171 11.94 17.75 30.10
C VAL A 171 13.20 17.38 30.88
N ARG A 172 14.38 17.76 30.38
CA ARG A 172 15.67 17.54 31.06
C ARG A 172 15.75 18.30 32.38
N GLY A 173 15.29 19.55 32.42
CA GLY A 173 15.25 20.39 33.62
C GLY A 173 14.40 19.82 34.75
N LYS A 174 13.44 18.92 34.44
CA LYS A 174 12.64 18.19 35.44
C LYS A 174 13.36 16.99 36.04
N GLY A 175 14.62 16.71 35.65
CA GLY A 175 15.42 15.59 36.16
C GLY A 175 14.93 14.20 35.75
N ARG A 176 13.99 14.11 34.79
CA ARG A 176 13.38 12.84 34.35
C ARG A 176 14.08 12.28 33.12
N LYS A 177 14.25 10.96 33.04
CA LYS A 177 14.82 10.25 31.87
C LYS A 177 14.02 10.42 30.56
N GLY A 178 12.82 11.02 30.62
CA GLY A 178 11.97 11.29 29.45
C GLY A 178 12.55 12.30 28.44
N TRP A 179 13.68 12.94 28.73
CA TRP A 179 14.33 13.87 27.81
C TRP A 179 15.00 13.14 26.62
N LEU A 180 15.39 11.87 26.78
CA LEU A 180 16.02 11.08 25.72
C LEU A 180 15.09 10.86 24.51
N PRO A 181 13.81 10.43 24.69
CA PRO A 181 12.85 10.40 23.60
C PRO A 181 12.62 11.76 22.93
N ALA A 182 12.52 12.85 23.70
CA ALA A 182 12.36 14.19 23.14
C ALA A 182 13.57 14.59 22.29
N PHE A 183 14.78 14.31 22.76
CA PHE A 183 16.01 14.59 22.03
C PHE A 183 16.11 13.76 20.74
N ARG A 184 15.73 12.48 20.81
CA ARG A 184 15.63 11.61 19.63
C ARG A 184 14.67 12.21 18.59
N ASP A 185 13.49 12.65 19.00
CA ASP A 185 12.47 13.16 18.08
C ASP A 185 12.91 14.49 17.45
N ALA A 186 13.49 15.40 18.24
CA ALA A 186 14.08 16.66 17.75
C ALA A 186 15.18 16.40 16.69
N ALA A 187 16.09 15.46 16.97
CA ALA A 187 17.12 15.06 16.02
C ALA A 187 16.51 14.40 14.76
N LEU A 188 15.52 13.53 14.93
CA LEU A 188 14.85 12.84 13.83
C LEU A 188 14.18 13.84 12.88
N PHE A 189 13.48 14.84 13.40
CA PHE A 189 12.83 15.86 12.57
C PHE A 189 13.84 16.66 11.75
N LYS A 190 14.94 17.09 12.38
CA LYS A 190 16.01 17.84 11.70
C LYS A 190 16.68 17.01 10.61
N VAL A 191 17.02 15.75 10.90
CA VAL A 191 17.62 14.83 9.93
C VAL A 191 16.65 14.55 8.77
N ALA A 192 15.38 14.27 9.06
CA ALA A 192 14.40 14.01 8.01
C ALA A 192 14.21 15.22 7.08
N TYR A 193 14.18 16.43 7.66
CA TYR A 193 14.07 17.68 6.92
C TYR A 193 15.34 17.96 6.09
N ALA A 194 16.52 17.95 6.73
CA ALA A 194 17.79 18.30 6.09
C ALA A 194 18.10 17.46 4.85
N TYR A 195 17.75 16.16 4.88
CA TYR A 195 18.06 15.23 3.79
C TYR A 195 16.82 14.85 2.94
N GLY A 196 15.65 15.46 3.19
CA GLY A 196 14.42 15.18 2.45
C GLY A 196 14.04 13.70 2.48
N LEU A 197 14.04 13.09 3.66
CA LEU A 197 13.85 11.65 3.84
C LEU A 197 12.39 11.27 3.97
N ARG A 198 12.01 10.14 3.37
CA ARG A 198 10.73 9.49 3.66
C ARG A 198 10.78 8.85 5.04
N ARG A 199 9.62 8.69 5.69
CA ARG A 199 9.50 8.03 7.02
C ARG A 199 10.26 6.71 7.13
N ASN A 200 10.15 5.83 6.13
CA ASN A 200 10.86 4.55 6.14
C ASN A 200 12.38 4.70 5.91
N GLU A 201 12.80 5.69 5.12
CA GLU A 201 14.22 6.00 4.93
C GLU A 201 14.82 6.47 6.26
N THR A 202 14.17 7.40 6.96
CA THR A 202 14.58 7.90 8.28
C THR A 202 14.67 6.80 9.32
N ARG A 203 13.64 5.93 9.41
CA ARG A 203 13.59 4.85 10.40
C ARG A 203 14.69 3.80 10.21
N MET A 204 15.19 3.63 9.00
CA MET A 204 16.18 2.61 8.66
C MET A 204 17.62 3.12 8.63
N LEU A 205 17.84 4.41 8.93
CA LEU A 205 19.18 5.00 8.96
C LEU A 205 20.07 4.35 10.02
N ASP A 206 21.34 4.24 9.68
CA ASP A 206 22.42 3.81 10.55
C ASP A 206 23.52 4.89 10.58
N LEU A 207 24.36 4.90 11.62
CA LEU A 207 25.52 5.80 11.70
C LEU A 207 26.50 5.58 10.54
N THR A 208 26.56 4.36 10.02
CA THR A 208 27.40 4.00 8.86
C THR A 208 26.89 4.53 7.52
N ASP A 209 25.69 5.11 7.49
CA ASP A 209 25.13 5.72 6.27
C ASP A 209 25.71 7.11 5.98
N PHE A 210 26.40 7.73 6.95
CA PHE A 210 27.07 9.02 6.75
C PHE A 210 28.47 8.82 6.17
N GLY A 211 28.88 9.75 5.30
CA GLY A 211 30.21 9.76 4.73
C GLY A 211 30.69 11.14 4.30
N ARG A 212 31.96 11.21 3.93
CA ARG A 212 32.62 12.44 3.49
C ARG A 212 32.16 12.85 2.09
N ASN A 213 32.00 14.15 1.88
CA ASN A 213 31.90 14.75 0.55
C ASN A 213 33.20 15.51 0.24
N PRO A 214 34.00 15.10 -0.77
CA PRO A 214 35.23 15.81 -1.13
C PRO A 214 35.03 17.29 -1.50
N GLU A 215 33.84 17.64 -2.01
CA GLU A 215 33.44 18.99 -2.40
C GLU A 215 32.83 19.80 -1.25
N GLY A 216 32.50 19.17 -0.12
CA GLY A 216 31.94 19.79 1.09
C GLY A 216 32.70 19.36 2.34
N ARG A 217 34.01 19.69 2.38
CA ARG A 217 34.95 19.22 3.40
C ARG A 217 34.62 19.73 4.80
N GLU A 218 33.97 20.88 4.89
CA GLU A 218 33.49 21.51 6.13
C GLU A 218 32.53 20.62 6.92
N PHE A 219 31.85 19.69 6.26
CA PHE A 219 30.90 18.76 6.88
C PHE A 219 31.57 17.49 7.44
N GLY A 220 32.88 17.30 7.24
CA GLY A 220 33.61 16.15 7.77
C GLY A 220 33.00 14.81 7.33
N GLU A 221 32.71 13.92 8.29
CA GLU A 221 32.07 12.62 8.04
C GLU A 221 30.59 12.71 7.65
N TYR A 222 30.00 13.91 7.64
CA TYR A 222 28.58 14.15 7.40
C TYR A 222 28.32 14.92 6.11
N GLY A 223 29.22 14.85 5.13
CA GLY A 223 29.06 15.52 3.83
C GLY A 223 28.09 14.81 2.87
N THR A 224 27.79 13.54 3.12
CA THR A 224 26.85 12.73 2.34
C THR A 224 26.07 11.79 3.25
N LEU A 225 24.81 11.56 2.93
CA LEU A 225 23.98 10.53 3.51
C LEU A 225 23.56 9.49 2.45
N LEU A 226 23.93 8.23 2.66
CA LEU A 226 23.53 7.10 1.83
C LEU A 226 22.21 6.50 2.31
N VAL A 227 21.14 6.72 1.55
CA VAL A 227 19.84 6.11 1.80
C VAL A 227 19.83 4.69 1.21
N ARG A 228 19.82 3.67 2.08
CA ARG A 228 19.76 2.25 1.67
C ARG A 228 18.35 1.75 1.35
N TYR A 229 17.33 2.32 1.97
CA TYR A 229 15.94 1.83 1.92
C TYR A 229 14.98 2.80 1.21
N GLY A 230 15.41 3.34 0.07
CA GLY A 230 14.58 4.23 -0.74
C GLY A 230 13.39 3.54 -1.39
N LYS A 231 12.42 4.34 -1.87
CA LYS A 231 11.22 3.84 -2.56
C LYS A 231 11.62 2.89 -3.71
N ALA A 232 11.18 1.63 -3.59
CA ALA A 232 11.39 0.61 -4.60
C ALA A 232 10.54 0.87 -5.86
N LYS A 233 11.02 0.39 -7.01
CA LYS A 233 10.16 0.17 -8.18
C LYS A 233 9.32 -1.09 -7.96
N LYS A 234 8.24 -1.24 -8.72
CA LYS A 234 7.43 -2.47 -8.73
C LYS A 234 8.36 -3.66 -8.94
N ASP A 235 8.22 -4.66 -8.07
CA ASP A 235 8.96 -5.93 -8.08
C ASP A 235 10.50 -5.78 -7.99
N SER A 236 11.00 -4.71 -7.36
CA SER A 236 12.44 -4.42 -7.22
C SER A 236 12.85 -4.23 -5.75
N PRO A 237 14.14 -4.48 -5.38
CA PRO A 237 14.63 -4.14 -4.04
C PRO A 237 14.61 -2.62 -3.79
N PRO A 238 14.72 -2.17 -2.51
CA PRO A 238 14.80 -0.76 -2.17
C PRO A 238 15.89 -0.03 -2.96
N LYS A 239 15.54 1.13 -3.51
CA LYS A 239 16.49 1.92 -4.31
C LYS A 239 17.48 2.61 -3.38
N ARG A 240 18.77 2.51 -3.70
CA ARG A 240 19.82 3.27 -3.02
C ARG A 240 19.94 4.65 -3.65
N ARG A 241 20.11 5.70 -2.84
CA ARG A 241 20.41 7.06 -3.29
C ARG A 241 21.33 7.76 -2.29
N SER A 242 22.15 8.68 -2.77
CA SER A 242 22.94 9.56 -1.90
C SER A 242 22.32 10.94 -1.86
N VAL A 243 22.38 11.60 -0.71
CA VAL A 243 21.99 12.99 -0.52
C VAL A 243 23.21 13.75 -0.03
N LEU A 244 23.55 14.85 -0.69
CA LEU A 244 24.64 15.71 -0.27
C LEU A 244 24.16 16.65 0.82
N THR A 245 25.01 16.88 1.82
CA THR A 245 24.81 17.95 2.79
C THR A 245 25.18 19.26 2.12
N VAL A 246 24.29 20.25 2.24
CA VAL A 246 24.41 21.59 1.63
C VAL A 246 24.39 22.67 2.70
#